data_AF-A0A4P9ZLW2-F1
#
_entry.id   AF-A0A4P9ZLW2-F1
#
_cell.length_a   1.000
_cell.length_b   1.000
_cell.length_c   1.000
_cell.angle_alpha   90.00
_cell.angle_beta   90.00
_cell.angle_gamma   90.00
#
_symmetry.space_group_name_H-M   'P 1'
#
loop_
_entity.id
_entity.type
_entity.pdbx_description
1 polymer ?
#
loop_
_entity_poly.entity_id
_entity_poly.type
_entity_poly.pdbx_seq_one_letter_code
_entity_poly.pdbx_strand_id
1 'polypeptide(L)'
;LVEAQLHDHPGPGAPSGDQMRHLYAMTFVRFFNGVVDSEQKGLYAQSTANISIRLGMPNWFVDLRHSATHEELPPLFQLRKGCLKALEWLRTDYWQCQMPRSISEDRALLRGLLDTYREHQLAFMENPDAATTRSQEAYFEGSAEAFRSAQAIAESLTTDVINQSLIPILLETGYLVPLTKLERSSYPDLQVHPTLVQLWEPL
;
A
#
# COMPACT_ATOMS: atom_id res chain seq x y z
N LEU A 1 -1.20 -24.44 2.49
CA LEU A 1 -1.93 -24.37 1.21
C LEU A 1 -1.07 -24.90 0.07
N VAL A 2 0.08 -24.27 -0.23
CA VAL A 2 1.03 -24.74 -1.25
C VAL A 2 1.52 -26.16 -1.00
N GLU A 3 1.90 -26.47 0.24
CA GLU A 3 2.34 -27.83 0.62
C GLU A 3 1.30 -28.91 0.33
N ALA A 4 0.01 -28.63 0.57
CA ALA A 4 -1.07 -29.56 0.23
C ALA A 4 -1.16 -29.83 -1.27
N GLN A 5 -0.89 -28.82 -2.11
CA GLN A 5 -0.82 -28.98 -3.57
C GLN A 5 0.43 -29.74 -4.01
N LEU A 6 1.56 -29.51 -3.33
CA LEU A 6 2.80 -30.25 -3.62
C LEU A 6 2.65 -31.74 -3.32
N HIS A 7 1.89 -32.13 -2.30
CA HIS A 7 1.58 -33.54 -2.02
C HIS A 7 0.52 -34.15 -2.95
N ASP A 8 -0.14 -33.35 -3.77
CA ASP A 8 -1.27 -33.74 -4.61
C ASP A 8 -0.85 -34.17 -6.02
N HIS A 9 0.03 -35.16 -6.10
CA HIS A 9 0.56 -35.69 -7.35
C HIS A 9 0.50 -37.22 -7.36
N PRO A 10 0.14 -37.83 -8.49
CA PRO A 10 0.15 -39.28 -8.62
C PRO A 10 1.60 -39.78 -8.63
N GLY A 11 1.94 -40.72 -7.74
CA GLY A 11 3.27 -41.29 -7.66
C GLY A 11 3.40 -42.42 -6.65
N PRO A 12 4.52 -43.17 -6.66
CA PRO A 12 4.81 -44.15 -5.64
C PRO A 12 4.92 -43.47 -4.27
N GLY A 13 4.10 -43.89 -3.30
CA GLY A 13 4.02 -43.25 -1.99
C GLY A 13 3.06 -42.05 -1.93
N ALA A 14 2.26 -41.82 -2.98
CA ALA A 14 1.23 -40.78 -2.94
C ALA A 14 0.19 -41.07 -1.84
N PRO A 15 -0.23 -40.04 -1.09
CA PRO A 15 -1.28 -40.17 -0.08
C PRO A 15 -2.59 -40.67 -0.69
N SER A 16 -3.33 -41.47 0.08
CA SER A 16 -4.65 -41.95 -0.32
C SER A 16 -5.64 -40.79 -0.52
N GLY A 17 -6.73 -41.04 -1.25
CA GLY A 17 -7.76 -40.03 -1.48
C GLY A 17 -8.31 -39.42 -0.19
N ASP A 18 -8.49 -40.22 0.87
CA ASP A 18 -8.95 -39.73 2.17
C ASP A 18 -7.86 -38.97 2.94
N GLN A 19 -6.60 -39.41 2.87
CA GLN A 19 -5.47 -38.64 3.41
C GLN A 19 -5.39 -37.26 2.76
N MET A 20 -5.59 -37.18 1.45
CA MET A 20 -5.64 -35.91 0.72
C MET A 20 -6.84 -35.05 1.11
N ARG A 21 -8.03 -35.65 1.29
CA ARG A 21 -9.20 -34.91 1.78
C ARG A 21 -8.93 -34.30 3.15
N HIS A 22 -8.38 -35.06 4.09
CA HIS A 22 -8.02 -34.53 5.40
C HIS A 22 -6.96 -33.45 5.33
N LEU A 23 -5.91 -33.64 4.52
CA LEU A 23 -4.84 -32.65 4.34
C LEU A 23 -5.38 -31.32 3.83
N TYR A 24 -6.17 -31.34 2.76
CA TYR A 24 -6.76 -30.11 2.21
C TYR A 24 -7.80 -29.49 3.14
N ALA A 25 -8.65 -30.28 3.80
CA ALA A 25 -9.62 -29.75 4.74
C ALA A 25 -8.95 -29.04 5.93
N MET A 26 -7.97 -29.69 6.58
CA MET A 26 -7.23 -29.08 7.68
C MET A 26 -6.50 -27.81 7.24
N THR A 27 -5.93 -27.82 6.04
CA THR A 27 -5.23 -26.67 5.48
C THR A 27 -6.19 -25.51 5.23
N PHE A 28 -7.36 -25.78 4.63
CA PHE A 28 -8.37 -24.77 4.36
C PHE A 28 -8.96 -24.18 5.64
N VAL A 29 -9.31 -25.03 6.61
CA VAL A 29 -9.87 -24.62 7.91
C VAL A 29 -8.87 -23.74 8.67
N ARG A 30 -7.58 -24.12 8.70
CA ARG A 30 -6.53 -23.31 9.33
C ARG A 30 -6.36 -21.95 8.67
N PHE A 31 -6.37 -21.92 7.33
CA PHE A 31 -6.33 -20.66 6.58
C PHE A 31 -7.54 -19.78 6.95
N PHE A 32 -8.76 -20.31 6.86
CA PHE A 32 -9.98 -19.54 7.04
C PHE A 32 -10.08 -18.99 8.47
N ASN A 33 -9.87 -19.85 9.48
CA ASN A 33 -9.89 -19.41 10.88
C ASN A 33 -8.77 -18.39 11.15
N GLY A 34 -7.54 -18.64 10.66
CA GLY A 34 -6.42 -17.72 10.89
C GLY A 34 -6.69 -16.30 10.36
N VAL A 35 -7.30 -16.18 9.18
CA VAL A 35 -7.67 -14.87 8.63
C VAL A 35 -8.83 -14.26 9.41
N VAL A 36 -9.92 -15.01 9.61
CA VAL A 36 -11.12 -14.49 10.28
C VAL A 36 -10.82 -14.06 11.71
N ASP A 37 -10.05 -14.87 12.45
CA ASP A 37 -9.67 -14.58 13.84
C ASP A 37 -8.77 -13.34 13.92
N SER A 38 -7.89 -13.13 12.94
CA SER A 38 -7.06 -11.89 12.87
C SER A 38 -7.89 -10.62 12.71
N GLU A 39 -9.11 -10.74 12.20
CA GLU A 39 -10.05 -9.64 11.96
C GLU A 39 -11.10 -9.48 13.06
N GLN A 40 -11.08 -10.33 14.10
CA GLN A 40 -11.89 -10.20 15.32
C GLN A 40 -11.29 -9.17 16.28
N LYS A 41 -11.19 -7.91 15.85
CA LYS A 41 -10.53 -6.82 16.62
C LYS A 41 -11.46 -6.09 17.60
N GLY A 42 -12.74 -6.42 17.64
CA GLY A 42 -13.76 -5.73 18.44
C GLY A 42 -13.95 -6.30 19.85
N LEU A 43 -14.62 -5.53 20.72
CA LEU A 43 -15.02 -5.97 22.08
C LEU A 43 -16.00 -7.16 22.06
N TYR A 44 -16.78 -7.28 20.99
CA TYR A 44 -17.74 -8.36 20.78
C TYR A 44 -17.35 -9.18 19.55
N ALA A 45 -17.54 -10.50 19.64
CA ALA A 45 -17.30 -11.41 18.53
C ALA A 45 -18.28 -11.11 17.39
N GLN A 46 -17.75 -10.90 16.19
CA GLN A 46 -18.55 -10.79 14.97
C GLN A 46 -18.77 -12.18 14.37
N SER A 47 -19.85 -12.36 13.60
CA SER A 47 -20.05 -13.61 12.88
C SER A 47 -18.97 -13.79 11.81
N THR A 48 -18.50 -15.03 11.64
CA THR A 48 -17.50 -15.38 10.62
C THR A 48 -18.00 -15.06 9.21
N ALA A 49 -19.31 -15.18 8.97
CA ALA A 49 -19.95 -14.79 7.71
C ALA A 49 -19.80 -13.28 7.44
N ASN A 50 -20.05 -12.42 8.43
CA ASN A 50 -19.93 -10.98 8.26
C ASN A 50 -18.47 -10.57 8.00
N ILE A 51 -17.52 -11.20 8.70
CA ILE A 51 -16.09 -10.97 8.46
C ILE A 51 -15.70 -11.41 7.06
N SER A 52 -16.13 -12.60 6.62
CA SER A 52 -15.87 -13.13 5.27
C SER A 52 -16.37 -12.18 4.18
N ILE A 53 -17.59 -11.64 4.34
CA ILE A 53 -18.16 -10.67 3.38
C ILE A 53 -17.32 -9.39 3.35
N ARG A 54 -16.94 -8.86 4.52
CA ARG A 54 -16.10 -7.65 4.61
C ARG A 54 -14.73 -7.83 3.95
N LEU A 55 -14.18 -9.03 4.04
CA LEU A 55 -12.90 -9.41 3.43
C LEU A 55 -13.00 -9.75 1.93
N GLY A 56 -14.19 -9.65 1.33
CA GLY A 56 -14.41 -9.97 -0.09
C GLY A 56 -14.21 -11.45 -0.41
N MET A 57 -14.22 -12.34 0.59
CA MET A 57 -14.07 -13.78 0.35
C MET A 57 -15.36 -14.36 -0.27
N PRO A 58 -15.26 -15.44 -1.08
CA PRO A 58 -16.43 -16.11 -1.60
C PRO A 58 -17.33 -16.65 -0.47
N ASN A 59 -18.64 -16.39 -0.54
CA ASN A 59 -19.59 -16.79 0.51
C ASN A 59 -19.50 -18.27 0.90
N TRP A 60 -19.28 -19.15 -0.09
CA TRP A 60 -19.17 -20.59 0.11
C TRP A 60 -17.92 -21.03 0.89
N PHE A 61 -16.97 -20.13 1.21
CA PHE A 61 -15.86 -20.45 2.11
C PHE A 61 -16.35 -20.75 3.52
N VAL A 62 -17.36 -20.01 3.99
CA VAL A 62 -17.99 -20.24 5.30
C VAL A 62 -18.61 -21.63 5.33
N ASP A 63 -19.35 -21.97 4.28
CA ASP A 63 -20.00 -23.28 4.13
C ASP A 63 -18.97 -24.41 4.05
N LEU A 64 -17.94 -24.25 3.21
CA LEU A 64 -16.88 -25.24 3.05
C LEU A 64 -16.14 -25.49 4.37
N ARG A 65 -15.87 -24.43 5.14
CA ARG A 65 -15.28 -24.53 6.48
C ARG A 65 -16.24 -25.23 7.44
N HIS A 66 -17.53 -24.87 7.42
CA HIS A 66 -18.54 -25.48 8.29
C HIS A 66 -18.63 -26.99 8.06
N SER A 67 -18.79 -27.42 6.80
CA SER A 67 -18.88 -28.83 6.46
C SER A 67 -17.60 -29.59 6.82
N ALA A 68 -16.42 -28.99 6.60
CA ALA A 68 -15.14 -29.61 6.94
C ALA A 68 -14.91 -29.81 8.46
N THR A 69 -15.63 -29.09 9.33
CA THR A 69 -15.46 -29.18 10.79
C THR A 69 -16.64 -29.83 11.53
N HIS A 70 -17.85 -29.70 11.01
CA HIS A 70 -19.08 -30.05 11.73
C HIS A 70 -20.00 -31.01 10.97
N GLU A 71 -19.78 -31.24 9.67
CA GLU A 71 -20.61 -32.12 8.86
C GLU A 71 -19.77 -33.21 8.18
N GLU A 72 -20.27 -33.76 7.07
CA GLU A 72 -19.50 -34.68 6.23
C GLU A 72 -18.36 -33.95 5.54
N LEU A 73 -17.17 -34.55 5.60
CA LEU A 73 -15.97 -34.02 4.98
C LEU A 73 -16.20 -33.80 3.47
N PRO A 74 -16.00 -32.58 2.94
CA PRO A 74 -16.27 -32.32 1.53
C PRO A 74 -15.46 -33.22 0.57
N PRO A 75 -15.96 -33.45 -0.65
CA PRO A 75 -15.23 -34.23 -1.64
C PRO A 75 -13.94 -33.49 -2.05
N LEU A 76 -12.91 -34.27 -2.40
CA LEU A 76 -11.56 -33.76 -2.63
C LEU A 76 -11.51 -32.61 -3.66
N PHE A 77 -12.33 -32.67 -4.72
CA PHE A 77 -12.35 -31.62 -5.74
C PHE A 77 -12.82 -30.27 -5.20
N GLN A 78 -13.78 -30.24 -4.26
CA GLN A 78 -14.24 -29.00 -3.63
C GLN A 78 -13.16 -28.43 -2.72
N LEU A 79 -12.48 -29.29 -1.96
CA LEU A 79 -11.37 -28.88 -1.08
C LEU A 79 -10.18 -28.31 -1.87
N ARG A 80 -9.83 -28.95 -2.99
CA ARG A 80 -8.82 -28.44 -3.94
C ARG A 80 -9.20 -27.06 -4.46
N LYS A 81 -10.45 -26.90 -4.91
CA LYS A 81 -10.98 -25.60 -5.39
C LYS A 81 -10.95 -24.54 -4.28
N GLY A 82 -11.34 -24.90 -3.06
CA GLY A 82 -11.27 -24.06 -1.87
C GLY A 82 -9.85 -23.56 -1.61
N CYS A 83 -8.88 -24.47 -1.56
CA CYS A 83 -7.48 -24.11 -1.30
C CYS A 83 -6.86 -23.31 -2.44
N LEU A 84 -7.21 -23.57 -3.69
CA LEU A 84 -6.76 -22.77 -4.83
C LEU A 84 -7.29 -21.33 -4.73
N LYS A 85 -8.58 -21.16 -4.43
CA LYS A 85 -9.18 -19.83 -4.24
C LYS A 85 -8.66 -19.11 -2.99
N ALA A 86 -8.34 -19.85 -1.92
CA ALA A 86 -7.68 -19.28 -0.75
C ALA A 86 -6.28 -18.73 -1.08
N LEU A 87 -5.49 -19.46 -1.89
CA LEU A 87 -4.20 -18.96 -2.38
C LEU A 87 -4.33 -17.74 -3.28
N GLU A 88 -5.33 -17.73 -4.16
CA GLU A 88 -5.60 -16.57 -5.01
C GLU A 88 -5.92 -15.34 -4.16
N TRP A 89 -6.82 -15.46 -3.19
CA TRP A 89 -7.17 -14.39 -2.25
C TRP A 89 -5.96 -13.93 -1.42
N LEU A 90 -5.14 -14.84 -0.90
CA LEU A 90 -3.92 -14.46 -0.18
C LEU A 90 -2.98 -13.63 -1.07
N ARG A 91 -2.89 -13.97 -2.35
CA ARG A 91 -2.07 -13.22 -3.29
C ARG A 91 -2.64 -11.82 -3.55
N THR A 92 -3.92 -11.71 -3.84
CA THR A 92 -4.54 -10.44 -4.30
C THR A 92 -4.91 -9.50 -3.17
N ASP A 93 -5.47 -10.03 -2.08
CA ASP A 93 -6.10 -9.21 -1.04
C ASP A 93 -5.23 -9.08 0.21
N TYR A 94 -4.32 -10.04 0.44
CA TYR A 94 -3.42 -10.03 1.59
C TYR A 94 -2.00 -9.56 1.23
N TRP A 95 -1.27 -10.28 0.36
CA TRP A 95 0.14 -9.99 0.07
C TRP A 95 0.35 -8.80 -0.86
N GLN A 96 -0.44 -8.63 -1.92
CA GLN A 96 -0.30 -7.50 -2.84
C GLN A 96 -0.47 -6.14 -2.15
N CYS A 97 -1.40 -6.05 -1.20
CA CYS A 97 -1.61 -4.85 -0.38
C CYS A 97 -0.41 -4.53 0.54
N GLN A 98 0.42 -5.53 0.85
CA GLN A 98 1.62 -5.39 1.69
C GLN A 98 2.89 -5.25 0.86
N MET A 99 2.83 -5.51 -0.44
CA MET A 99 3.97 -5.26 -1.30
C MET A 99 4.18 -3.76 -1.34
N PRO A 100 5.39 -3.27 -1.00
CA PRO A 100 5.68 -1.86 -1.15
C PRO A 100 5.40 -1.51 -2.61
N ARG A 101 4.78 -0.34 -2.84
CA ARG A 101 4.81 0.25 -4.18
C ARG A 101 6.26 0.22 -4.64
N SER A 102 6.47 0.00 -5.94
CA SER A 102 7.84 -0.01 -6.44
C SER A 102 8.49 1.30 -6.05
N ILE A 103 9.67 1.25 -5.42
CA ILE A 103 10.43 2.47 -5.06
C ILE A 103 10.53 3.41 -6.27
N SER A 104 10.61 2.85 -7.49
CA SER A 104 10.60 3.64 -8.72
C SER A 104 9.28 4.37 -9.00
N GLU A 105 8.13 3.75 -8.71
CA GLU A 105 6.80 4.34 -8.87
C GLU A 105 6.56 5.43 -7.82
N ASP A 106 6.90 5.14 -6.56
CA ASP A 106 6.82 6.14 -5.48
C ASP A 106 7.72 7.34 -5.78
N ARG A 107 8.94 7.09 -6.28
CA ARG A 107 9.83 8.18 -6.68
C ARG A 107 9.27 8.99 -7.85
N ALA A 108 8.70 8.35 -8.86
CA ALA A 108 8.10 9.05 -9.99
C ALA A 108 6.90 9.91 -9.57
N LEU A 109 6.02 9.37 -8.74
CA LEU A 109 4.87 10.09 -8.18
C LEU A 109 5.32 11.28 -7.32
N LEU A 110 6.22 11.03 -6.36
CA LEU A 110 6.72 12.07 -5.45
C LEU A 110 7.43 13.18 -6.21
N ARG A 111 8.22 12.88 -7.24
CA ARG A 111 8.85 13.92 -8.09
C ARG A 111 7.81 14.81 -8.73
N GLY A 112 6.81 14.22 -9.40
CA GLY A 112 5.75 15.00 -10.05
C GLY A 112 5.03 15.93 -9.06
N LEU A 113 4.71 15.43 -7.86
CA LEU A 113 4.08 16.24 -6.82
C LEU A 113 5.01 17.34 -6.26
N LEU A 114 6.29 17.02 -6.01
CA LEU A 114 7.27 17.98 -5.50
C LEU A 114 7.60 19.06 -6.53
N ASP A 115 7.71 18.70 -7.80
CA ASP A 115 7.97 19.62 -8.89
C ASP A 115 6.78 20.57 -9.07
N THR A 116 5.54 20.04 -9.03
CA THR A 116 4.32 20.85 -9.09
C THR A 116 4.24 21.81 -7.90
N TYR A 117 4.46 21.31 -6.68
CA TYR A 117 4.49 22.14 -5.47
C TYR A 117 5.52 23.27 -5.59
N ARG A 118 6.75 22.94 -6.03
CA ARG A 118 7.85 23.88 -6.18
C ARG A 118 7.55 24.95 -7.24
N GLU A 119 6.97 24.58 -8.37
CA GLU A 119 6.61 25.52 -9.45
C GLU A 119 5.61 26.56 -8.96
N HIS A 120 4.57 26.14 -8.25
CA HIS A 120 3.58 27.06 -7.69
C HIS A 120 4.17 27.94 -6.57
N GLN A 121 5.08 27.41 -5.75
CA GLN A 121 5.80 28.19 -4.73
C GLN A 121 6.73 29.24 -5.34
N LEU A 122 7.48 28.90 -6.38
CA LEU A 122 8.32 29.87 -7.10
C LEU A 122 7.47 30.99 -7.72
N ALA A 123 6.36 30.64 -8.36
CA ALA A 123 5.44 31.62 -8.94
C ALA A 123 4.85 32.55 -7.88
N PHE A 124 4.58 32.05 -6.67
CA PHE A 124 4.15 32.85 -5.53
C PHE A 124 5.23 33.82 -5.06
N MET A 125 6.47 33.34 -4.90
CA MET A 125 7.60 34.15 -4.44
C MET A 125 8.00 35.24 -5.44
N GLU A 126 7.85 35.01 -6.75
CA GLU A 126 8.19 35.98 -7.80
C GLU A 126 7.17 37.14 -7.91
N ASN A 127 5.91 36.95 -7.52
CA ASN A 127 4.87 37.96 -7.70
C ASN A 127 3.87 38.05 -6.52
N PRO A 128 4.31 38.49 -5.33
CA PRO A 128 3.45 38.59 -4.14
C PRO A 128 2.32 39.63 -4.30
N ASP A 129 2.49 40.66 -5.13
CA ASP A 129 1.50 41.73 -5.35
C ASP A 129 0.37 41.33 -6.32
N ALA A 130 0.48 40.17 -6.99
CA ALA A 130 -0.53 39.61 -7.89
C ALA A 130 -1.88 39.37 -7.22
N ALA A 131 -1.94 39.39 -5.90
CA ALA A 131 -3.15 39.28 -5.09
C ALA A 131 -4.15 40.45 -5.26
N THR A 132 -3.85 41.50 -6.04
CA THR A 132 -4.60 42.77 -5.91
C THR A 132 -5.62 43.11 -7.03
N THR A 133 -5.48 42.74 -8.32
CA THR A 133 -6.42 43.36 -9.33
C THR A 133 -6.86 42.58 -10.59
N ARG A 134 -6.32 41.41 -10.95
CA ARG A 134 -6.89 40.57 -12.06
C ARG A 134 -6.35 39.14 -12.08
N SER A 135 -5.24 38.97 -11.39
CA SER A 135 -4.47 37.75 -11.13
C SER A 135 -4.90 37.02 -9.85
N GLN A 136 -5.96 37.45 -9.16
CA GLN A 136 -6.48 36.80 -7.94
C GLN A 136 -6.99 35.37 -8.19
N GLU A 137 -7.70 35.14 -9.29
CA GLU A 137 -8.23 33.80 -9.62
C GLU A 137 -7.09 32.82 -9.90
N ALA A 138 -6.15 33.18 -10.79
CA ALA A 138 -4.98 32.37 -11.09
C ALA A 138 -4.05 32.17 -9.87
N TYR A 139 -3.96 33.17 -8.99
CA TYR A 139 -3.22 33.09 -7.73
C TYR A 139 -3.87 32.11 -6.74
N PHE A 140 -5.19 32.18 -6.59
CA PHE A 140 -5.95 31.29 -5.70
C PHE A 140 -5.95 29.85 -6.22
N GLU A 141 -6.04 29.68 -7.54
CA GLU A 141 -5.88 28.40 -8.23
C GLU A 141 -4.48 27.83 -7.94
N GLY A 142 -3.41 28.58 -8.22
CA GLY A 142 -2.03 28.16 -7.96
C GLY A 142 -1.73 27.79 -6.51
N SER A 143 -2.25 28.57 -5.56
CA SER A 143 -2.15 28.25 -4.13
C SER A 143 -2.92 26.96 -3.77
N ALA A 144 -4.10 26.76 -4.38
CA ALA A 144 -4.86 25.53 -4.20
C ALA A 144 -4.18 24.31 -4.85
N GLU A 145 -3.49 24.45 -6.00
CA GLU A 145 -2.67 23.38 -6.58
C GLU A 145 -1.49 23.01 -5.69
N ALA A 146 -0.77 24.01 -5.14
CA ALA A 146 0.32 23.79 -4.20
C ALA A 146 -0.19 23.04 -2.96
N PHE A 147 -1.31 23.49 -2.39
CA PHE A 147 -1.94 22.83 -1.25
C PHE A 147 -2.35 21.39 -1.57
N ARG A 148 -2.98 21.14 -2.72
CA ARG A 148 -3.36 19.77 -3.16
C ARG A 148 -2.13 18.88 -3.33
N SER A 149 -1.04 19.41 -3.86
CA SER A 149 0.22 18.68 -4.02
C SER A 149 0.83 18.33 -2.65
N ALA A 150 0.85 19.28 -1.72
CA ALA A 150 1.32 19.05 -0.35
C ALA A 150 0.46 18.01 0.38
N GLN A 151 -0.86 18.06 0.22
CA GLN A 151 -1.79 17.09 0.79
C GLN A 151 -1.55 15.68 0.20
N ALA A 152 -1.43 15.57 -1.13
CA ALA A 152 -1.17 14.30 -1.79
C ALA A 152 0.19 13.70 -1.38
N ILE A 153 1.21 14.53 -1.19
CA ILE A 153 2.50 14.10 -0.63
C ILE A 153 2.25 13.53 0.77
N ALA A 154 1.61 14.28 1.67
CA ALA A 154 1.35 13.87 3.05
C ALA A 154 0.58 12.54 3.14
N GLU A 155 -0.44 12.35 2.31
CA GLU A 155 -1.23 11.10 2.23
C GLU A 155 -0.41 9.90 1.73
N SER A 156 0.66 10.14 0.98
CA SER A 156 1.57 9.10 0.48
C SER A 156 2.69 8.74 1.46
N LEU A 157 2.88 9.50 2.55
CA LEU A 157 4.00 9.32 3.47
C LEU A 157 3.79 8.11 4.38
N THR A 158 4.60 7.09 4.17
CA THR A 158 4.86 6.02 5.14
C THR A 158 6.32 6.08 5.56
N THR A 159 6.69 5.43 6.68
CA THR A 159 8.09 5.37 7.13
C THR A 159 9.02 4.83 6.04
N ASP A 160 8.53 3.88 5.24
CA ASP A 160 9.31 3.31 4.14
C ASP A 160 9.48 4.29 2.99
N VAL A 161 8.39 4.93 2.55
CA VAL A 161 8.39 5.95 1.48
C VAL A 161 9.29 7.13 1.83
N ILE A 162 9.29 7.57 3.10
CA ILE A 162 10.15 8.66 3.56
C ILE A 162 11.63 8.29 3.37
N ASN A 163 12.03 7.12 3.87
CA ASN A 163 13.43 6.71 3.89
C ASN A 163 13.95 6.30 2.50
N GLN A 164 13.13 5.59 1.72
CA GLN A 164 13.56 4.99 0.46
C GLN A 164 13.32 5.88 -0.76
N SER A 165 12.40 6.83 -0.67
CA SER A 165 11.97 7.66 -1.81
C SER A 165 12.12 9.15 -1.53
N LEU A 166 11.47 9.70 -0.50
CA LEU A 166 11.42 11.15 -0.28
C LEU A 166 12.79 11.75 0.06
N ILE A 167 13.50 11.21 1.06
CA ILE A 167 14.81 11.74 1.48
C ILE A 167 15.82 11.72 0.31
N PRO A 168 15.98 10.60 -0.44
CA PRO A 168 16.84 10.60 -1.62
C PRO A 168 16.49 11.67 -2.64
N ILE A 169 15.20 11.89 -2.94
CA ILE A 169 14.77 12.94 -3.90
C ILE A 169 15.15 14.32 -3.38
N LEU A 170 14.84 14.64 -2.12
CA LEU A 170 15.13 15.96 -1.56
C LEU A 170 16.62 16.30 -1.53
N LEU A 171 17.49 15.29 -1.47
CA LEU A 171 18.95 15.45 -1.51
C LEU A 171 19.52 15.58 -2.93
N GLU A 172 18.70 15.51 -3.97
CA GLU A 172 19.14 15.73 -5.36
C GLU A 172 19.23 17.22 -5.72
N THR A 173 20.01 17.52 -6.75
CA THR A 173 20.15 18.88 -7.29
C THR A 173 18.83 19.37 -7.86
N GLY A 174 18.36 20.52 -7.38
CA GLY A 174 17.07 21.09 -7.75
C GLY A 174 16.05 21.04 -6.61
N TYR A 175 16.28 20.26 -5.56
CA TYR A 175 15.43 20.22 -4.36
C TYR A 175 16.09 20.97 -3.20
N LEU A 176 16.54 20.30 -2.13
CA LEU A 176 17.28 20.94 -1.04
C LEU A 176 18.74 21.23 -1.40
N VAL A 177 19.22 20.72 -2.54
CA VAL A 177 20.55 21.04 -3.08
C VAL A 177 20.39 22.02 -4.24
N PRO A 178 20.89 23.26 -4.11
CA PRO A 178 20.82 24.25 -5.20
C PRO A 178 21.43 23.77 -6.51
N LEU A 179 20.83 24.19 -7.62
CA LEU A 179 21.30 23.87 -8.97
C LEU A 179 22.71 24.45 -9.19
N THR A 180 22.91 25.72 -8.84
CA THR A 180 24.20 26.36 -8.96
C THR A 180 25.14 25.90 -7.85
N LYS A 181 26.43 25.72 -8.16
CA LYS A 181 27.42 25.33 -7.15
C LYS A 181 27.75 26.48 -6.18
N LEU A 182 27.52 27.73 -6.60
CA LEU A 182 27.82 28.94 -5.82
C LEU A 182 26.84 29.14 -4.67
N GLU A 183 25.58 28.70 -4.82
CA GLU A 183 24.55 28.77 -3.79
C GLU A 183 24.61 27.63 -2.78
N ARG A 184 25.52 26.67 -2.98
CA ARG A 184 25.68 25.52 -2.07
C ARG A 184 26.53 25.91 -0.88
N SER A 185 26.05 25.54 0.29
CA SER A 185 26.76 25.69 1.55
C SER A 185 28.10 24.94 1.49
N SER A 186 29.16 25.61 1.96
CA SER A 186 30.52 25.09 1.92
C SER A 186 31.03 24.93 3.36
N TYR A 187 31.75 23.85 3.62
CA TYR A 187 32.36 23.62 4.94
C TYR A 187 33.24 24.82 5.35
N PRO A 188 33.20 25.28 6.63
CA PRO A 188 32.52 24.68 7.78
C PRO A 188 31.06 25.09 7.97
N ASP A 189 30.54 26.03 7.17
CA ASP A 189 29.21 26.60 7.34
C ASP A 189 28.16 25.87 6.48
N LEU A 190 27.62 24.78 7.04
CA LEU A 190 26.67 23.88 6.38
C LEU A 190 25.21 24.28 6.65
N GLN A 191 24.86 25.55 6.47
CA GLN A 191 23.50 26.06 6.66
C GLN A 191 22.73 26.09 5.34
N VAL A 192 21.48 25.63 5.33
CA VAL A 192 20.59 25.76 4.17
C VAL A 192 20.18 27.22 4.01
N HIS A 193 20.26 27.76 2.79
CA HIS A 193 19.92 29.16 2.53
C HIS A 193 18.46 29.46 2.89
N PRO A 194 18.13 30.57 3.57
CA PRO A 194 16.76 30.87 4.03
C PRO A 194 15.70 30.88 2.91
N THR A 195 16.05 31.39 1.73
CA THR A 195 15.16 31.39 0.55
C THR A 195 14.83 29.97 0.08
N LEU A 196 15.75 29.02 0.27
CA LEU A 196 15.50 27.62 -0.05
C LEU A 196 14.57 26.98 0.98
N VAL A 197 14.68 27.38 2.25
CA VAL A 197 13.74 26.93 3.30
C VAL A 197 12.34 27.47 3.01
N GLN A 198 12.21 28.76 2.68
CA GLN A 198 10.92 29.39 2.32
C GLN A 198 10.21 28.70 1.15
N LEU A 199 10.97 28.21 0.16
CA LEU A 199 10.39 27.47 -0.98
C LEU A 199 9.63 26.21 -0.56
N TRP A 200 10.00 25.61 0.58
CA TRP A 200 9.39 24.41 1.12
C TRP A 200 8.51 24.66 2.34
N GLU A 201 8.36 25.93 2.76
CA GLU A 201 7.42 26.31 3.81
C GLU A 201 5.98 26.31 3.27
N PRO A 202 4.99 25.88 4.06
CA PRO A 202 3.58 25.92 3.64
C PRO A 202 3.11 27.37 3.45
N LEU A 203 2.30 27.59 2.40
CA LEU A 203 1.60 28.87 2.11
C LEU A 203 0.58 29.25 3.19
#